data_AF-A0A949KLV4-F1
#
_entry.id   AF-A0A949KLV4-F1
#
_cell.length_a   1.000
_cell.length_b   1.000
_cell.length_c   1.000
_cell.angle_alpha   90.00
_cell.angle_beta   90.00
_cell.angle_gamma   90.00
#
_symmetry.space_group_name_H-M   'P 1'
#
loop_
_entity.id
_entity.type
_entity.pdbx_description
1 polymer ?
#
loop_
_entity_poly.entity_id
_entity_poly.type
_entity_poly.pdbx_seq_one_letter_code
_entity_poly.pdbx_strand_id
1 'polypeptide(L)' 'MVRTLELRFSSTAGTTVTLRVPDPKADLTGQLVETAMNGIIAGDVFSSSGGALIGIAGARIVQRETTDLDLI' A
#
# COMPACT_ATOMS: atom_id res chain seq x y z
N MET A 1 -4.35 16.53 -8.06
CA MET A 1 -3.25 15.55 -8.00
C MET A 1 -3.72 14.38 -7.15
N VAL A 2 -3.82 13.17 -7.71
CA VAL A 2 -4.25 11.99 -6.93
C VAL A 2 -3.00 11.18 -6.59
N ARG A 3 -2.65 11.16 -5.30
CA ARG A 3 -1.60 10.28 -4.76
C ARG A 3 -2.29 9.07 -4.14
N THR A 4 -1.66 7.91 -4.26
CA THR A 4 -2.14 6.67 -3.67
C THR A 4 -0.97 5.99 -2.99
N LEU A 5 -1.11 5.71 -1.70
CA LEU A 5 -0.14 4.92 -0.97
C LEU A 5 -0.46 3.44 -1.19
N GLU A 6 0.48 2.70 -1.75
CA GLU A 6 0.41 1.26 -1.89
C GLU A 6 1.28 0.61 -0.82
N LEU A 7 0.62 -0.06 0.13
CA LEU A 7 1.24 -0.87 1.17
C LEU A 7 1.26 -2.32 0.69
N ARG A 8 2.44 -2.92 0.57
CA ARG A 8 2.61 -4.29 0.09
C ARG A 8 3.03 -5.20 1.24
N PHE A 9 2.28 -6.27 1.40
CA PHE A 9 2.47 -7.26 2.45
C PHE A 9 2.72 -8.63 1.85
N SER A 10 3.55 -9.42 2.51
CA SER A 10 3.75 -10.84 2.19
C SER A 10 2.73 -11.66 2.96
N SER A 11 2.03 -12.57 2.29
CA SER A 11 1.06 -13.47 2.91
C SER A 11 1.64 -14.86 3.18
N THR A 12 0.98 -15.65 4.05
CA THR A 12 1.36 -17.04 4.33
C THR A 12 1.41 -17.93 3.08
N ALA A 13 0.58 -17.66 2.08
CA ALA A 13 0.57 -18.38 0.80
C ALA A 13 1.72 -17.97 -0.14
N GLY A 14 2.63 -17.09 0.28
CA GLY A 14 3.72 -16.58 -0.57
C GLY A 14 3.27 -15.56 -1.62
N THR A 15 2.06 -15.01 -1.49
CA THR A 15 1.54 -13.98 -2.39
C THR A 15 1.73 -12.58 -1.81
N THR A 16 1.79 -11.57 -2.68
CA THR A 16 1.89 -10.17 -2.24
C THR A 16 0.51 -9.52 -2.23
N VAL A 17 0.05 -9.10 -1.07
CA VAL A 17 -1.20 -8.36 -0.89
C VAL A 17 -0.89 -6.87 -0.95
N THR A 18 -1.58 -6.13 -1.82
CA THR A 18 -1.40 -4.68 -1.94
C THR A 18 -2.62 -3.95 -1.43
N LEU A 19 -2.48 -3.22 -0.33
CA LEU A 19 -3.50 -2.32 0.19
C LEU A 19 -3.26 -0.92 -0.38
N ARG A 20 -4.29 -0.35 -1.01
CA ARG A 20 -4.25 0.98 -1.62
C ARG A 20 -4.99 1.97 -0.74
N VAL A 21 -4.30 3.01 -0.29
CA VAL A 21 -4.88 4.11 0.48
C VAL A 21 -4.91 5.34 -0.43
N PRO A 22 -6.10 5.73 -0.94
CA PRO A 22 -6.26 6.96 -1.70
C PRO A 22 -6.08 8.16 -0.77
N ASP A 23 -5.59 9.27 -1.32
CA ASP A 23 -5.32 10.52 -0.60
C ASP A 23 -4.51 10.31 0.71
N PRO A 24 -3.31 9.73 0.61
CA PRO A 24 -2.47 9.55 1.78
C PRO A 24 -2.07 10.89 2.38
N LYS A 25 -1.89 10.93 3.70
CA LYS A 25 -1.34 12.10 4.42
C LYS A 25 -0.07 12.62 3.74
N ALA A 26 0.10 13.94 3.72
CA ALA A 26 1.25 14.58 3.08
C ALA A 26 2.57 14.25 3.80
N ASP A 27 2.54 14.20 5.14
CA ASP A 27 3.71 13.98 6.02
C ASP A 27 3.96 12.50 6.33
N LEU A 28 3.85 11.63 5.33
CA LEU A 28 4.21 10.22 5.50
C LEU A 28 5.73 10.05 5.53
N THR A 29 6.24 9.53 6.63
CA THR A 29 7.62 9.07 6.76
C THR A 29 7.68 7.55 6.66
N GLY A 30 8.84 7.01 6.28
CA GLY A 30 9.05 5.55 6.24
C GLY A 30 8.71 4.87 7.57
N GLN A 31 9.11 5.48 8.69
CA GLN A 31 8.85 4.96 10.03
C GLN A 31 7.35 4.95 10.39
N LEU A 32 6.60 6.00 10.01
CA LEU A 32 5.16 6.05 10.26
C LEU A 32 4.43 4.97 9.45
N VAL A 33 4.83 4.80 8.19
CA VAL A 33 4.28 3.77 7.30
C VAL A 33 4.60 2.38 7.84
N GLU A 34 5.84 2.12 8.24
CA GLU A 34 6.27 0.84 8.83
C GLU A 34 5.50 0.53 10.12
N THR A 35 5.33 1.51 11.01
CA THR A 35 4.55 1.35 12.25
C THR A 35 3.09 0.98 11.94
N ALA A 36 2.47 1.67 10.99
CA ALA A 36 1.11 1.36 10.56
C ALA A 36 1.01 -0.04 9.95
N MET A 37 1.97 -0.42 9.11
CA MET A 37 2.04 -1.77 8.50
C MET A 37 2.20 -2.87 9.54
N ASN A 38 3.05 -2.66 10.56
CA ASN A 38 3.19 -3.59 11.68
C ASN A 38 1.89 -3.70 12.49
N GLY A 39 1.19 -2.59 12.73
CA GLY A 39 -0.12 -2.61 13.38
C GLY A 39 -1.17 -3.38 12.58
N ILE A 40 -1.14 -3.28 11.25
CA ILE A 40 -2.02 -4.04 10.35
C ILE A 40 -1.75 -5.55 10.44
N ILE A 41 -0.48 -5.95 10.47
CA ILE A 41 -0.07 -7.36 10.64
C ILE A 41 -0.48 -7.86 12.02
N ALA A 42 -0.16 -7.12 13.09
CA ALA A 42 -0.48 -7.49 14.46
C ALA A 42 -1.99 -7.56 14.72
N GLY A 43 -2.78 -6.76 13.99
CA GLY A 43 -4.24 -6.80 14.07
C GLY A 43 -4.84 -8.09 13.51
N ASP A 44 -4.11 -8.83 12.64
CA ASP A 44 -4.57 -10.06 11.97
C ASP A 44 -5.97 -9.98 11.33
N VAL A 45 -6.50 -8.77 11.14
CA VAL A 45 -7.88 -8.51 10.68
C VAL A 45 -8.02 -8.59 9.17
N PHE A 46 -6.90 -8.56 8.43
CA PHE A 46 -6.89 -8.61 6.97
C PHE A 46 -6.55 -10.02 6.49
N SER A 47 -7.56 -10.86 6.36
CA SER A 47 -7.45 -12.12 5.61
C SER A 47 -7.60 -11.83 4.12
N SER A 48 -6.51 -11.91 3.36
CA SER A 48 -6.58 -11.88 1.90
C SER A 48 -6.89 -13.28 1.34
N SER A 49 -7.16 -13.39 0.03
CA SER A 49 -7.24 -14.68 -0.65
C SER A 49 -5.95 -15.53 -0.51
N GLY A 50 -4.82 -14.90 -0.18
CA GLY A 50 -3.54 -15.55 0.08
C GLY A 50 -3.24 -15.83 1.56
N GLY A 51 -4.24 -15.75 2.45
CA GLY A 51 -4.07 -15.97 3.89
C GLY A 51 -3.65 -14.73 4.69
N ALA A 52 -3.19 -14.97 5.92
CA ALA A 52 -2.75 -13.94 6.86
C ALA A 52 -1.51 -13.18 6.37
N LEU A 53 -1.40 -11.92 6.75
CA LEU A 53 -0.25 -11.08 6.44
C LEU A 53 0.87 -11.41 7.42
N ILE A 54 2.01 -11.89 6.93
CA ILE A 54 3.15 -12.33 7.77
C ILE A 54 4.35 -11.40 7.72
N GLY A 55 4.33 -10.40 6.85
CA GLY A 55 5.45 -9.49 6.72
C GLY A 55 5.21 -8.31 5.80
N ILE A 56 6.15 -7.37 5.85
CA ILE A 56 6.17 -6.17 5.04
C ILE A 56 7.01 -6.44 3.79
N ALA A 57 6.38 -6.43 2.62
CA ALA A 57 7.09 -6.49 1.33
C ALA A 57 7.57 -5.10 0.87
N GLY A 58 6.96 -4.03 1.40
CA GLY A 58 7.40 -2.65 1.24
C GLY A 58 6.24 -1.70 0.99
N ALA A 59 6.53 -0.41 0.90
CA ALA A 59 5.52 0.62 0.62
C ALA A 59 5.99 1.53 -0.51
N ARG A 60 5.05 2.10 -1.27
CA ARG A 60 5.34 3.13 -2.27
C ARG A 60 4.18 4.10 -2.43
N ILE A 61 4.51 5.34 -2.74
CA ILE A 61 3.51 6.35 -3.12
C ILE A 61 3.49 6.39 -4.66
N VAL A 62 2.31 6.17 -5.22
CA VAL A 62 2.06 6.29 -6.66
C VAL A 62 1.31 7.58 -6.92
N GLN A 63 1.87 8.43 -7.78
CA GLN A 63 1.20 9.62 -8.27
C GLN A 63 0.94 9.42 -9.76
N ARG A 64 -0.31 9.61 -10.18
CA ARG A 64 -0.69 9.52 -11.58
C ARG A 64 -0.97 10.92 -12.09
N GLU A 65 -0.31 11.28 -13.18
CA GLU A 65 -0.63 12.46 -13.98
C GLU A 65 -1.18 11.96 -15.32
N THR A 66 -2.23 12.62 -15.80
CA THR A 66 -2.85 12.29 -17.09
C THR A 66 -2.97 13.60 -17.85
N THR A 67 -2.37 13.61 -19.04
CA THR A 67 -2.33 14.77 -19.92
C THR A 67 -2.90 14.31 -21.25
N ASP A 68 -4.08 14.81 -21.58
CA ASP A 68 -4.69 14.60 -22.88
C ASP A 68 -3.95 15.43 -23.94
N LEU A 69 -3.71 14.82 -25.11
CA LEU A 69 -3.08 15.47 -26.25
C LEU A 69 -4.12 15.66 -27.36
N ASP A 70 -4.19 16.88 -27.88
CA ASP A 70 -5.03 17.19 -29.03
C ASP A 70 -4.37 16.64 -30.30
N LEU A 71 -5.12 15.85 -31.08
CA LEU A 71 -4.65 15.26 -32.34
C LEU A 71 -5.21 16.08 -33.50
N ILE A 72 -4.32 16.51 -34.40
CA ILE A 72 -4.66 17.25 -35.63
C ILE A 72 -5.10 16.33 -36.78
#